data_AF-A0A0B7KDX2-F1
#
_entry.id   AF-A0A0B7KDX2-F1
#
_cell.length_a   1.000
_cell.length_b   1.000
_cell.length_c   1.000
_cell.angle_alpha   90.00
_cell.angle_beta   90.00
_cell.angle_gamma   90.00
#
_symmetry.space_group_name_H-M   'P 1'
#
loop_
_entity.id
_entity.type
_entity.pdbx_description
1 polymer ?
#
loop_
_entity_poly.entity_id
_entity_poly.type
_entity_poly.pdbx_seq_one_letter_code
_entity_poly.pdbx_strand_id
1 'polypeptide(L)'
;MPSLAALTIYFFGLTALHHGVSNLIWPKQALAARKLPEAALPALNAFSITAIGIGIYYCLGAYQENRAFFALTLARFVSTAIFWAQGPAWQGIARFEGISAVVTGLALLYEGSV
;
A
#
# COMPACT_ATOMS: atom_id res chain seq x y z
N MET A 1 23.39 1.28 4.95
CA MET A 1 22.17 2.00 5.39
C MET A 1 21.16 1.90 4.26
N PRO A 2 19.85 1.70 4.54
CA PRO A 2 18.85 1.67 3.49
C PRO A 2 18.82 3.00 2.74
N SER A 3 18.59 2.95 1.42
CA SER A 3 18.34 4.14 0.62
C SER A 3 17.05 4.85 1.05
N LEU A 4 16.90 6.14 0.74
CA LEU A 4 15.65 6.86 0.96
C LEU A 4 14.50 6.18 0.22
N ALA A 5 14.72 5.75 -1.01
CA ALA A 5 13.71 4.98 -1.75
C ALA A 5 13.33 3.70 -0.98
N ALA A 6 14.30 2.91 -0.52
CA ALA A 6 14.03 1.71 0.27
C ALA A 6 13.26 2.02 1.58
N LEU A 7 13.56 3.12 2.27
CA LEU A 7 12.82 3.55 3.46
C LEU A 7 11.34 3.81 3.14
N THR A 8 11.03 4.44 2.01
CA THR A 8 9.64 4.68 1.60
C THR A 8 8.89 3.37 1.31
N ILE A 9 9.59 2.38 0.73
CA ILE A 9 9.03 1.06 0.43
C ILE A 9 8.82 0.25 1.71
N TYR A 10 9.76 0.29 2.66
CA TYR A 10 9.59 -0.31 3.98
C TYR A 10 8.39 0.28 4.70
N PHE A 11 8.27 1.60 4.73
CA PHE A 11 7.14 2.26 5.39
C PHE A 11 5.81 1.80 4.77
N PHE A 12 5.69 1.84 3.45
CA PHE A 12 4.47 1.37 2.78
C PHE A 12 4.20 -0.12 3.04
N GLY A 13 5.21 -0.97 2.91
CA GLY A 13 5.09 -2.41 3.12
C GLY A 13 4.63 -2.76 4.54
N LEU A 14 5.22 -2.13 5.55
CA LEU A 14 4.82 -2.31 6.95
C LEU A 14 3.40 -1.81 7.23
N THR A 15 2.99 -0.69 6.63
CA THR A 15 1.60 -0.21 6.73
C THR A 15 0.62 -1.17 6.06
N ALA A 16 0.93 -1.68 4.86
CA ALA A 16 0.10 -2.67 4.17
C ALA A 16 -0.04 -3.97 4.97
N LEU A 17 1.08 -4.46 5.53
CA LEU A 17 1.11 -5.62 6.41
C LEU A 17 0.20 -5.41 7.64
N HIS A 18 0.36 -4.27 8.31
CA HIS A 18 -0.45 -3.92 9.47
C HIS A 18 -1.94 -3.88 9.12
N HIS A 19 -2.32 -3.22 8.02
CA HIS A 19 -3.72 -3.16 7.60
C HIS A 19 -4.29 -4.53 7.25
N GLY A 20 -3.54 -5.37 6.55
CA GLY A 20 -3.96 -6.72 6.22
C GLY A 20 -4.21 -7.57 7.47
N VAL A 21 -3.28 -7.54 8.43
CA VAL A 21 -3.44 -8.24 9.71
C VAL A 21 -4.64 -7.68 10.50
N SER A 22 -4.71 -6.36 10.67
CA SER A 22 -5.79 -5.71 11.43
C SER A 22 -7.18 -5.96 10.83
N ASN A 23 -7.30 -5.97 9.50
CA ASN A 23 -8.57 -6.30 8.85
C ASN A 23 -9.00 -7.76 9.13
N LEU A 24 -8.07 -8.72 9.23
CA LEU A 24 -8.39 -10.11 9.54
C LEU A 24 -8.75 -10.33 11.01
N ILE A 25 -8.14 -9.57 11.93
CA ILE A 25 -8.47 -9.64 13.36
C ILE A 25 -9.84 -9.00 13.63
N TRP A 26 -10.14 -7.86 12.98
CA TRP A 26 -11.39 -7.10 13.18
C TRP A 26 -12.16 -6.86 11.87
N PRO A 27 -12.64 -7.93 11.20
CA PRO A 27 -13.23 -7.81 9.87
C PRO A 27 -14.52 -6.98 9.82
N LYS A 28 -15.35 -7.05 10.86
CA LYS A 28 -16.58 -6.24 10.94
C LYS A 28 -16.29 -4.74 11.01
N GLN A 29 -15.27 -4.35 11.76
CA GLN A 29 -14.83 -2.95 11.83
C GLN A 29 -14.26 -2.50 10.48
N ALA A 30 -13.49 -3.37 9.83
CA ALA A 30 -12.93 -3.12 8.51
C ALA A 30 -13.99 -2.96 7.40
N LEU A 31 -15.09 -3.72 7.46
CA LEU A 31 -16.25 -3.54 6.58
C LEU A 31 -16.95 -2.20 6.85
N ALA A 32 -17.24 -1.89 8.12
CA ALA A 32 -17.91 -0.66 8.52
C ALA A 32 -17.12 0.59 8.11
N ALA A 33 -15.80 0.60 8.32
CA ALA A 33 -14.91 1.69 7.93
C ALA A 33 -14.98 2.00 6.42
N ARG A 34 -15.25 0.99 5.60
CA ARG A 34 -15.32 1.08 4.13
C ARG A 34 -16.76 1.13 3.61
N LYS A 35 -17.75 1.21 4.51
CA LYS A 35 -19.19 1.18 4.20
C LYS A 35 -19.58 -0.02 3.32
N LEU A 36 -18.97 -1.18 3.57
CA LEU A 36 -19.23 -2.42 2.83
C LEU A 36 -20.29 -3.27 3.52
N PRO A 37 -21.16 -3.98 2.77
CA PRO A 37 -22.10 -4.95 3.33
C PRO A 37 -21.39 -6.19 3.87
N GLU A 38 -22.02 -6.92 4.80
CA GLU A 38 -21.46 -8.18 5.35
C GLU A 38 -21.18 -9.23 4.27
N ALA A 39 -21.95 -9.23 3.17
CA ALA A 39 -21.72 -10.10 2.02
C ALA A 39 -20.33 -9.89 1.36
N ALA A 40 -19.67 -8.76 1.59
CA ALA A 40 -18.32 -8.49 1.08
C ALA A 40 -17.21 -9.10 1.96
N LEU A 41 -17.54 -9.75 3.08
CA LEU A 41 -16.57 -10.33 4.00
C LEU A 41 -15.56 -11.29 3.33
N PRO A 42 -15.96 -12.22 2.44
CA PRO A 42 -15.00 -13.10 1.77
C PRO A 42 -13.99 -12.31 0.92
N ALA A 43 -14.47 -11.29 0.20
CA ALA A 43 -13.62 -10.42 -0.61
C ALA A 43 -12.67 -9.57 0.27
N LEU A 44 -13.15 -9.06 1.41
CA LEU A 44 -12.31 -8.33 2.37
C LEU A 44 -11.20 -9.24 2.93
N ASN A 45 -11.50 -10.50 3.26
CA ASN A 45 -10.49 -11.43 3.77
C ASN A 45 -9.43 -11.73 2.70
N ALA A 46 -9.83 -11.99 1.46
CA ALA A 46 -8.91 -12.21 0.35
C ALA A 46 -8.02 -10.97 0.08
N PHE A 47 -8.63 -9.78 0.09
CA PHE A 47 -7.90 -8.52 -0.04
C PHE A 47 -6.89 -8.32 1.11
N SER A 48 -7.27 -8.72 2.33
CA SER A 48 -6.41 -8.57 3.51
C SER A 48 -5.20 -9.51 3.47
N ILE A 49 -5.37 -10.75 3.02
CA ILE A 49 -4.23 -11.67 2.77
C ILE A 49 -3.33 -11.12 1.67
N THR A 50 -3.91 -10.54 0.61
CA THR A 50 -3.14 -9.88 -0.45
C THR A 50 -2.32 -8.71 0.10
N ALA A 51 -2.89 -7.88 0.97
CA ALA A 51 -2.19 -6.77 1.63
C ALA A 51 -1.03 -7.24 2.52
N ILE A 52 -1.21 -8.36 3.23
CA ILE A 52 -0.12 -9.02 3.98
C ILE A 52 1.00 -9.43 3.04
N GLY A 53 0.68 -10.09 1.92
CA GLY A 53 1.66 -10.49 0.90
C GLY A 53 2.42 -9.30 0.32
N ILE A 54 1.71 -8.23 -0.05
CA ILE A 54 2.30 -6.95 -0.49
C ILE A 54 3.28 -6.46 0.56
N GLY A 55 2.90 -6.42 1.84
CA GLY A 55 3.76 -5.96 2.91
C GLY A 55 5.06 -6.75 3.03
N ILE A 56 4.98 -8.08 2.98
CA ILE A 56 6.17 -8.96 3.03
C ILE A 56 7.07 -8.74 1.82
N TYR A 57 6.52 -8.73 0.61
CA TYR A 57 7.32 -8.59 -0.61
C TYR A 57 7.89 -7.18 -0.79
N TYR A 58 7.19 -6.14 -0.32
CA TYR A 58 7.74 -4.78 -0.33
C TYR A 58 8.91 -4.66 0.65
N CYS A 59 8.80 -5.21 1.85
CA CYS A 59 9.92 -5.26 2.80
C CYS A 59 11.12 -6.05 2.24
N LEU A 60 10.87 -7.17 1.56
CA LEU A 60 11.93 -7.94 0.89
C LEU A 60 12.58 -7.13 -0.24
N GLY A 61 11.79 -6.50 -1.10
CA GLY A 61 12.30 -5.66 -2.19
C GLY A 61 13.11 -4.47 -1.66
N ALA A 62 12.68 -3.86 -0.55
CA ALA A 62 13.41 -2.80 0.14
C ALA A 62 14.74 -3.30 0.72
N TYR A 63 14.74 -4.47 1.37
CA TYR A 63 15.95 -5.13 1.87
C TYR A 63 16.97 -5.41 0.74
N GLN A 64 16.47 -5.81 -0.43
CA GLN A 64 17.28 -6.10 -1.61
C GLN A 64 17.71 -4.86 -2.40
N GLU A 65 17.31 -3.65 -2.01
CA GLU A 65 17.56 -2.41 -2.76
C GLU A 65 17.13 -2.51 -4.23
N ASN A 66 16.04 -3.23 -4.50
CA ASN A 66 15.61 -3.53 -5.87
C ASN A 66 14.96 -2.30 -6.52
N ARG A 67 15.77 -1.50 -7.21
CA ARG A 67 15.33 -0.24 -7.85
C ARG A 67 14.26 -0.43 -8.92
N ALA A 68 14.34 -1.50 -9.71
CA ALA A 68 13.32 -1.82 -10.71
C ALA A 68 11.97 -2.09 -10.02
N PHE A 69 11.99 -2.85 -8.92
CA PHE A 69 10.81 -3.07 -8.11
C PHE A 69 10.26 -1.75 -7.53
N PHE A 70 11.12 -0.87 -7.00
CA PHE A 70 10.71 0.43 -6.46
C PHE A 70 9.98 1.27 -7.52
N ALA A 71 10.51 1.34 -8.74
CA ALA A 71 9.88 2.04 -9.85
C ALA A 71 8.51 1.43 -10.21
N LEU A 72 8.40 0.09 -10.21
CA LEU A 72 7.12 -0.57 -10.45
C LEU A 72 6.09 -0.27 -9.36
N THR A 73 6.51 -0.02 -8.11
CA THR A 73 5.56 0.40 -7.05
C THR A 73 4.90 1.75 -7.31
N LEU A 74 5.37 2.54 -8.29
CA LEU A 74 4.66 3.75 -8.73
C LEU A 74 3.32 3.42 -9.42
N ALA A 75 3.07 2.15 -9.77
CA ALA A 75 1.74 1.68 -10.17
C ALA A 75 0.65 1.96 -9.11
N ARG A 76 1.02 2.28 -7.86
CA ARG A 76 0.11 2.80 -6.83
C ARG A 76 -0.68 4.04 -7.27
N PHE A 77 -0.21 4.83 -8.26
CA PHE A 77 -1.03 5.88 -8.87
C PHE A 77 -2.31 5.34 -9.53
N VAL A 78 -2.26 4.13 -10.10
CA VAL A 78 -3.43 3.44 -10.62
C VAL A 78 -4.38 3.09 -9.47
N SER A 79 -3.86 2.54 -8.37
CA SER A 79 -4.64 2.26 -7.16
C SER A 79 -5.29 3.53 -6.60
N THR A 80 -4.57 4.66 -6.56
CA THR A 80 -5.11 5.97 -6.18
C THR A 80 -6.32 6.34 -7.01
N ALA A 81 -6.22 6.26 -8.34
CA ALA A 81 -7.31 6.61 -9.24
C ALA A 81 -8.54 5.69 -9.02
N ILE A 82 -8.30 4.38 -8.90
CA ILE A 82 -9.37 3.40 -8.67
C ILE A 82 -10.06 3.65 -7.32
N PHE A 83 -9.30 3.81 -6.23
CA PHE A 83 -9.87 4.05 -4.90
C PHE A 83 -10.58 5.39 -4.81
N TRP A 84 -10.09 6.41 -5.52
CA TRP A 84 -10.76 7.71 -5.56
C TRP A 84 -12.16 7.61 -6.19
N ALA A 85 -12.28 6.83 -7.27
CA ALA A 85 -13.56 6.58 -7.94
C ALA A 85 -14.57 5.77 -7.10
N GLN A 86 -14.12 5.02 -6.08
CA GLN A 86 -15.04 4.29 -5.18
C GLN A 86 -15.79 5.20 -4.19
N GLY A 87 -15.47 6.50 -4.15
CA GLY A 87 -16.18 7.50 -3.35
C GLY A 87 -15.57 7.76 -1.96
N PRO A 88 -16.24 8.59 -1.13
CA PRO A 88 -15.64 9.19 0.06
C PRO A 88 -15.05 8.21 1.09
N ALA A 89 -15.65 7.02 1.23
CA ALA A 89 -15.16 6.00 2.17
C ALA A 89 -13.77 5.44 1.80
N TRP A 90 -13.38 5.56 0.53
CA TRP A 90 -12.13 5.02 -0.02
C TRP A 90 -11.08 6.09 -0.30
N GLN A 91 -11.47 7.37 -0.29
CA GLN A 91 -10.57 8.49 -0.56
C GLN A 91 -9.41 8.59 0.45
N GLY A 92 -9.60 8.11 1.69
CA GLY A 92 -8.50 8.01 2.65
C GLY A 92 -7.38 7.09 2.16
N ILE A 93 -7.74 5.90 1.65
CA ILE A 93 -6.80 4.95 1.05
C ILE A 93 -6.21 5.52 -0.24
N ALA A 94 -7.04 6.15 -1.08
CA ALA A 94 -6.57 6.78 -2.31
C ALA A 94 -5.47 7.83 -2.07
N ARG A 95 -5.66 8.70 -1.07
CA ARG A 95 -4.66 9.71 -0.67
C ARG A 95 -3.38 9.06 -0.17
N PHE A 96 -3.49 8.01 0.66
CA PHE A 96 -2.33 7.29 1.17
C PHE A 96 -1.52 6.66 0.03
N GLU A 97 -2.17 5.96 -0.90
CA GLU A 97 -1.53 5.40 -2.10
C GLU A 97 -0.82 6.49 -2.91
N GLY A 98 -1.50 7.62 -3.15
CA GLY A 98 -0.99 8.67 -4.02
C GLY A 98 0.19 9.42 -3.40
N ILE A 99 0.05 9.85 -2.14
CA ILE A 99 1.11 10.55 -1.42
C ILE A 99 2.33 9.64 -1.27
N SER A 100 2.13 8.38 -0.88
CA SER A 100 3.24 7.45 -0.72
C SER A 100 3.94 7.13 -2.05
N ALA A 101 3.21 7.07 -3.17
CA ALA A 101 3.79 6.91 -4.50
C ALA A 101 4.60 8.15 -4.93
N VAL A 102 4.09 9.37 -4.67
CA VAL A 102 4.83 10.62 -4.92
C VAL A 102 6.13 10.63 -4.13
N VAL A 103 6.08 10.32 -2.83
CA VAL A 103 7.26 10.34 -1.97
C VAL A 103 8.30 9.31 -2.44
N THR A 104 7.89 8.09 -2.81
CA THR A 104 8.80 7.10 -3.41
C THR A 104 9.38 7.59 -4.74
N GLY A 105 8.58 8.19 -5.61
CA GLY A 105 9.04 8.74 -6.89
C GLY A 105 10.08 9.85 -6.72
N LEU A 106 9.85 10.78 -5.78
CA LEU A 106 10.79 11.83 -5.44
C LEU A 106 12.10 11.27 -4.86
N ALA A 107 12.03 10.24 -4.01
CA ALA A 107 13.22 9.58 -3.47
C ALA A 107 14.04 8.92 -4.59
N LEU A 108 13.39 8.23 -5.54
CA LEU A 108 14.07 7.64 -6.70
C LEU A 108 14.72 8.70 -7.60
N LEU A 109 14.04 9.83 -7.84
CA LEU A 109 14.59 10.93 -8.65
C LEU A 109 15.79 11.58 -7.98
N TYR A 110 15.72 11.83 -6.67
CA TYR A 110 16.82 12.39 -5.90
C TYR A 110 18.05 11.47 -5.97
N GLU A 111 17.86 10.17 -5.74
CA GLU A 111 18.97 9.21 -5.75
C GLU A 111 19.52 8.92 -7.15
N GLY A 112 18.73 9.10 -8.21
CA GLY A 112 19.22 9.05 -9.58
C GLY A 112 20.02 10.29 -10.01
N SER A 113 19.99 11.37 -9.21
CA SER A 113 20.68 12.63 -9.49
C SER A 113 21.99 12.83 -8.70
N VAL A 114 22.29 11.91 -7.77
CA VAL A 114 23.50 11.88 -6.93
C VAL A 114 24.43 10.80 -7.45
#